data_AF-A0ABD5WZY7-F1
#
_entry.id   AF-A0ABD5WZY7-F1
#
_cell.length_a   1.000
_cell.length_b   1.000
_cell.length_c   1.000
_cell.angle_alpha   90.00
_cell.angle_beta   90.00
_cell.angle_gamma   90.00
#
_symmetry.space_group_name_H-M   'P 1'
#
loop_
_entity.id
_entity.type
_entity.pdbx_description
1 polymer ?
#
loop_
_entity_poly.entity_id
_entity_poly.type
_entity_poly.pdbx_seq_one_letter_code
_entity_poly.pdbx_strand_id
1 'polypeptide(L)'
;MPTTAQEDPPRDDPDLVQVADPNQRLQSLTHALLLVAGAFLAAGVVQQFGLLALDGLGLTEESAPLLTQLVPMALHFATFILVGTSYLLWRNDRGLVPFRFPTSHDVRWILLGFAVLVASLVTLEFVLSQLGLEPAQNTSVEIGNDQPELFLYYIPLVILLNAPGEELLFRGVVQGVLRTSYGVIPGIIGAAVIFGAVHYVALVGTGSRIAYVLVAFVSGLVLGALHEYTENLLVPVSVHACWNVVIYLNLYVGATNLL
;
A
#
# COMPACT_ATOMS: atom_id res chain seq x y z
N MET A 1 -18.29 -44.27 11.89
CA MET A 1 -18.82 -43.67 10.64
C MET A 1 -17.75 -42.72 10.13
N PRO A 2 -17.16 -42.92 8.94
CA PRO A 2 -16.23 -41.97 8.37
C PRO A 2 -17.02 -40.79 7.81
N THR A 3 -16.74 -39.59 8.31
CA THR A 3 -17.19 -38.32 7.73
C THR A 3 -16.56 -38.18 6.36
N THR A 4 -17.38 -38.28 5.31
CA THR A 4 -17.01 -37.90 3.95
C THR A 4 -16.62 -36.43 3.95
N ALA A 5 -15.34 -36.14 3.71
CA ALA A 5 -14.91 -34.80 3.36
C ALA A 5 -15.64 -34.41 2.08
N GLN A 6 -16.50 -33.42 2.17
CA GLN A 6 -17.14 -32.81 1.02
C GLN A 6 -16.04 -32.00 0.34
N GLU A 7 -15.48 -32.54 -0.75
CA GLU A 7 -14.53 -31.80 -1.58
C GLU A 7 -15.24 -30.55 -2.10
N ASP A 8 -14.68 -29.37 -1.79
CA ASP A 8 -15.13 -28.12 -2.38
C ASP A 8 -15.00 -28.24 -3.92
N PRO A 9 -16.01 -27.77 -4.68
CA PRO A 9 -15.93 -27.79 -6.13
C PRO A 9 -14.69 -26.99 -6.59
N PRO A 10 -14.03 -27.40 -7.69
CA PRO A 10 -12.91 -26.65 -8.25
C PRO A 10 -13.37 -25.21 -8.53
N ARG A 11 -12.69 -24.22 -7.95
CA ARG A 11 -12.86 -22.82 -8.33
C ARG A 11 -12.50 -22.72 -9.82
N ASP A 12 -13.42 -22.25 -10.65
CA ASP A 12 -13.10 -21.83 -12.01
C ASP A 12 -11.94 -20.82 -11.95
N ASP A 13 -10.91 -21.01 -12.77
CA ASP A 13 -9.80 -20.07 -12.87
C ASP A 13 -10.36 -18.68 -13.20
N PRO A 14 -9.96 -17.62 -12.48
CA PRO A 14 -10.51 -16.30 -12.71
C PRO A 14 -10.14 -15.79 -14.12
N ASP A 15 -11.12 -15.23 -14.83
CA ASP A 15 -10.92 -14.67 -16.17
C ASP A 15 -9.79 -13.62 -16.14
N LEU A 16 -8.74 -13.86 -16.94
CA LEU A 16 -7.61 -12.92 -17.06
C LEU A 16 -8.07 -11.55 -17.56
N VAL A 17 -9.07 -11.55 -18.45
CA VAL A 17 -9.72 -10.36 -19.00
C VAL A 17 -11.21 -10.63 -19.08
N GLN A 18 -12.01 -9.71 -18.55
CA GLN A 18 -13.46 -9.77 -18.57
C GLN A 18 -14.03 -8.48 -19.18
N VAL A 19 -15.11 -8.61 -19.95
CA VAL A 19 -15.85 -7.46 -20.48
C VAL A 19 -17.27 -7.51 -19.93
N ALA A 20 -17.44 -7.03 -18.69
CA ALA A 20 -18.77 -6.88 -18.10
C ALA A 20 -19.59 -5.77 -18.81
N ASP A 21 -20.88 -5.69 -18.48
CA ASP A 21 -21.77 -4.64 -18.98
C ASP A 21 -21.19 -3.23 -18.70
N PRO A 22 -21.34 -2.25 -19.62
CA PRO A 22 -20.81 -0.90 -19.43
C PRO A 22 -21.23 -0.23 -18.12
N ASN A 23 -22.45 -0.48 -17.64
CA ASN A 23 -22.91 0.11 -16.37
C ASN A 23 -22.17 -0.51 -15.18
N GLN A 24 -21.95 -1.82 -15.20
CA GLN A 24 -21.22 -2.53 -14.15
C GLN A 24 -19.75 -2.09 -14.11
N ARG A 25 -19.13 -1.91 -15.28
CA ARG A 25 -17.76 -1.37 -15.40
C ARG A 25 -17.66 0.04 -14.82
N LEU A 26 -18.56 0.94 -15.22
CA LEU A 26 -18.61 2.31 -14.70
C LEU A 26 -18.86 2.34 -13.19
N GLN A 27 -19.77 1.50 -12.70
CA GLN A 27 -20.06 1.38 -11.29
C GLN A 27 -18.84 0.91 -10.50
N SER A 28 -18.15 -0.14 -10.92
CA SER A 28 -16.94 -0.63 -10.25
C SER A 28 -15.83 0.42 -10.23
N LEU A 29 -15.59 1.11 -11.34
CA LEU A 29 -14.57 2.16 -11.40
C LEU A 29 -14.93 3.33 -10.48
N THR A 30 -16.18 3.82 -10.55
CA THR A 30 -16.66 4.90 -9.69
C THR A 30 -16.56 4.51 -8.22
N HIS A 31 -16.96 3.28 -7.89
CA HIS A 31 -16.93 2.76 -6.54
C HIS A 31 -15.50 2.66 -6.00
N ALA A 32 -14.56 2.13 -6.79
CA ALA A 32 -13.15 2.07 -6.42
C ALA A 32 -12.56 3.47 -6.15
N LEU A 33 -12.84 4.43 -7.04
CA LEU A 33 -12.35 5.81 -6.89
C LEU A 33 -12.96 6.51 -5.67
N LEU A 34 -14.28 6.37 -5.46
CA LEU A 34 -14.96 6.96 -4.29
C LEU A 34 -14.50 6.33 -2.98
N LEU A 35 -14.19 5.03 -2.97
CA LEU A 35 -13.69 4.36 -1.79
C LEU A 35 -12.28 4.83 -1.43
N VAL A 36 -11.39 5.00 -2.41
CA VAL A 36 -10.06 5.60 -2.19
C VAL A 36 -10.21 7.04 -1.71
N ALA A 37 -10.99 7.88 -2.40
CA ALA A 37 -11.22 9.26 -1.99
C ALA A 37 -11.81 9.35 -0.56
N GLY A 38 -12.79 8.50 -0.25
CA GLY A 38 -13.40 8.40 1.07
C GLY A 38 -12.41 7.97 2.15
N ALA A 39 -11.53 7.00 1.86
CA ALA A 39 -10.49 6.55 2.78
C ALA A 39 -9.50 7.68 3.10
N PHE A 40 -9.01 8.40 2.08
CA PHE A 40 -8.10 9.54 2.26
C PHE A 40 -8.77 10.71 3.00
N LEU A 41 -10.03 11.03 2.69
CA LEU A 41 -10.77 12.08 3.39
C LEU A 41 -11.00 11.70 4.86
N ALA A 42 -11.41 10.46 5.14
CA ALA A 42 -11.59 9.98 6.50
C ALA A 42 -10.27 10.02 7.27
N ALA A 43 -9.18 9.53 6.67
CA ALA A 43 -7.85 9.57 7.27
C ALA A 43 -7.38 11.00 7.54
N GLY A 44 -7.62 11.94 6.61
CA GLY A 44 -7.33 13.36 6.78
C GLY A 44 -8.12 14.02 7.91
N VAL A 45 -9.38 13.63 8.11
CA VAL A 45 -10.19 14.11 9.23
C VAL A 45 -9.69 13.53 10.56
N VAL A 46 -9.46 12.21 10.61
CA VAL A 46 -9.03 11.52 11.84
C VAL A 46 -7.65 12.00 12.28
N GLN A 47 -6.70 12.16 11.35
CA GLN A 47 -5.36 12.68 11.69
C GLN A 47 -5.43 14.11 12.23
N GLN A 48 -6.34 14.95 11.70
CA GLN A 48 -6.51 16.33 12.18
C GLN A 48 -7.09 16.37 13.59
N PHE A 49 -8.05 15.50 13.91
CA PHE A 49 -8.52 15.34 15.29
C PHE A 49 -7.42 14.82 16.22
N GLY A 50 -6.54 13.94 15.72
CA GLY A 50 -5.36 13.49 16.45
C GLY A 50 -4.44 14.64 16.83
N LEU A 51 -4.13 15.53 15.88
CA LEU A 51 -3.33 16.73 16.12
C LEU A 51 -3.99 17.67 17.15
N LEU A 52 -5.28 17.93 17.02
CA LEU A 52 -6.03 18.77 17.98
C LEU A 52 -6.04 18.15 19.39
N ALA A 53 -6.13 16.82 19.49
CA ALA A 53 -6.07 16.12 20.77
C ALA A 53 -4.69 16.23 21.42
N LEU A 54 -3.61 16.12 20.64
CA LEU A 54 -2.24 16.33 21.14
C LEU A 54 -2.04 17.77 21.63
N ASP A 55 -2.48 18.76 20.85
CA ASP A 55 -2.41 20.17 21.22
C ASP A 55 -3.19 20.45 22.52
N GLY A 56 -4.41 19.90 22.66
CA GLY A 56 -5.20 20.00 23.89
C GLY A 56 -4.56 19.35 25.12
N LEU A 57 -3.58 18.44 24.93
CA LEU A 57 -2.76 17.84 25.98
C LEU A 57 -1.44 18.61 26.23
N GLY A 58 -1.20 19.71 25.50
CA GLY A 58 0.06 20.47 25.55
C GLY A 58 1.24 19.79 24.83
N LEU A 59 0.96 18.78 24.01
CA LEU A 59 1.95 18.07 23.19
C LEU A 59 2.00 18.73 21.80
N THR A 60 2.84 19.75 21.69
CA THR A 60 3.03 20.55 20.47
C THR A 60 4.26 20.10 19.71
N GLU A 61 4.47 20.65 18.51
CA GLU A 61 5.69 20.38 17.72
C GLU A 61 6.96 20.77 18.49
N GLU A 62 6.88 21.81 19.34
CA GLU A 62 8.00 22.25 20.17
C GLU A 62 8.24 21.32 21.38
N SER A 63 7.17 20.87 22.04
CA SER A 63 7.30 20.07 23.27
C SER A 63 7.44 18.57 23.04
N ALA A 64 6.90 18.06 21.92
CA ALA A 64 6.85 16.64 21.59
C ALA A 64 6.92 16.36 20.07
N PRO A 65 7.98 16.80 19.37
CA PRO A 65 8.09 16.75 17.90
C PRO A 65 7.86 15.35 17.31
N LEU A 66 8.41 14.31 17.94
CA LEU A 66 8.24 12.94 17.47
C LEU A 66 6.77 12.48 17.52
N LEU A 67 6.05 12.81 18.59
CA LEU A 67 4.64 12.42 18.74
C LEU A 67 3.76 13.15 17.73
N THR A 68 4.02 14.43 17.51
CA THR A 68 3.26 15.23 16.53
C THR A 68 3.45 14.77 15.09
N GLN A 69 4.54 14.04 14.79
CA GLN A 69 4.73 13.40 13.47
C GLN A 69 4.17 11.97 13.42
N LEU A 70 4.42 11.15 14.44
CA LEU A 70 4.08 9.73 14.42
C LEU A 70 2.59 9.47 14.61
N VAL A 71 1.90 10.21 15.48
CA VAL A 71 0.48 9.98 15.79
C VAL A 71 -0.42 10.24 14.59
N PRO A 72 -0.31 11.38 13.86
CA PRO A 72 -1.15 11.62 12.69
C PRO A 72 -0.92 10.57 11.60
N MET A 73 0.34 10.18 11.36
CA MET A 73 0.69 9.14 10.40
C MET A 73 0.10 7.78 10.79
N ALA A 74 0.21 7.38 12.05
CA ALA A 74 -0.38 6.14 12.56
C ALA A 74 -1.91 6.14 12.42
N LEU A 75 -2.56 7.25 12.78
CA LEU A 75 -4.01 7.42 12.64
C LEU A 75 -4.47 7.38 11.19
N HIS A 76 -3.69 7.94 10.27
CA HIS A 76 -3.96 7.92 8.84
C HIS A 76 -4.07 6.47 8.33
N PHE A 77 -3.02 5.67 8.55
CA PHE A 77 -2.99 4.29 8.06
C PHE A 77 -3.90 3.34 8.86
N ALA A 78 -4.09 3.58 10.16
CA ALA A 78 -5.12 2.87 10.93
C ALA A 78 -6.53 3.11 10.36
N THR A 79 -6.79 4.32 9.84
CA THR A 79 -8.05 4.64 9.17
C THR A 79 -8.20 3.88 7.86
N PHE A 80 -7.12 3.67 7.08
CA PHE A 80 -7.18 2.81 5.89
C PHE A 80 -7.56 1.37 6.24
N ILE A 81 -6.94 0.81 7.29
CA ILE A 81 -7.28 -0.53 7.78
C ILE A 81 -8.75 -0.59 8.19
N LEU A 82 -9.22 0.42 8.93
CA LEU A 82 -10.61 0.50 9.39
C LEU A 82 -11.58 0.58 8.22
N VAL A 83 -11.34 1.46 7.24
CA VAL A 83 -12.19 1.64 6.06
C VAL A 83 -12.21 0.37 5.21
N GLY A 84 -11.04 -0.20 4.92
CA GLY A 84 -10.92 -1.44 4.15
C GLY A 84 -11.65 -2.60 4.84
N THR A 85 -11.43 -2.80 6.13
CA THR A 85 -12.09 -3.88 6.89
C THR A 85 -13.60 -3.66 6.98
N SER A 86 -14.04 -2.43 7.28
CA SER A 86 -15.47 -2.09 7.35
C SER A 86 -16.17 -2.31 6.03
N TYR A 87 -15.51 -1.98 4.92
CA TYR A 87 -16.02 -2.25 3.58
C TYR A 87 -16.20 -3.74 3.31
N LEU A 88 -15.20 -4.56 3.65
CA LEU A 88 -15.29 -6.02 3.47
C LEU A 88 -16.38 -6.65 4.32
N LEU A 89 -16.53 -6.18 5.56
CA LEU A 89 -17.60 -6.61 6.46
C LEU A 89 -18.99 -6.22 5.92
N TRP A 90 -19.14 -4.99 5.41
CA TRP A 90 -20.38 -4.51 4.81
C TRP A 90 -20.76 -5.28 3.55
N ARG A 91 -19.78 -5.59 2.68
CA ARG A 91 -19.99 -6.37 1.46
C ARG A 91 -20.29 -7.84 1.74
N ASN A 92 -19.94 -8.33 2.92
CA ASN A 92 -20.05 -9.74 3.35
C ASN A 92 -19.41 -10.73 2.35
N ASP A 93 -18.35 -10.29 1.67
CA ASP A 93 -17.63 -11.07 0.66
C ASP A 93 -16.18 -11.27 1.12
N ARG A 94 -16.00 -12.27 1.99
CA ARG A 94 -14.67 -12.65 2.48
C ARG A 94 -13.79 -13.26 1.39
N GLY A 95 -14.37 -13.67 0.26
CA GLY A 95 -13.62 -14.18 -0.90
C GLY A 95 -12.91 -13.08 -1.69
N LEU A 96 -13.28 -11.80 -1.46
CA LEU A 96 -12.63 -10.66 -2.10
C LEU A 96 -11.16 -10.51 -1.69
N VAL A 97 -10.86 -10.80 -0.42
CA VAL A 97 -9.54 -10.59 0.18
C VAL A 97 -9.12 -11.84 0.93
N PRO A 98 -8.47 -12.80 0.26
CA PRO A 98 -8.00 -14.00 0.91
C PRO A 98 -6.90 -13.64 1.92
N PHE A 99 -7.14 -14.03 3.17
CA PHE A 99 -6.24 -13.78 4.30
C PHE A 99 -5.95 -15.09 5.01
N ARG A 100 -4.67 -15.45 5.10
CA ARG A 100 -4.20 -16.64 5.84
C ARG A 100 -2.77 -16.43 6.32
N PHE A 101 -2.42 -17.03 7.46
CA PHE A 101 -1.04 -16.99 7.93
C PHE A 101 -0.09 -17.61 6.88
N PRO A 102 1.10 -17.00 6.66
CA PRO A 102 2.03 -17.49 5.65
C PRO A 102 2.52 -18.91 5.94
N THR A 103 2.59 -19.71 4.89
CA THR A 103 3.20 -21.05 4.84
C THR A 103 4.64 -20.95 4.32
N SER A 104 5.39 -22.06 4.31
CA SER A 104 6.72 -22.11 3.70
C SER A 104 6.72 -21.77 2.21
N HIS A 105 5.62 -22.08 1.50
CA HIS A 105 5.42 -21.67 0.11
C HIS A 105 5.33 -20.15 -0.01
N ASP A 106 4.58 -19.50 0.87
CA ASP A 106 4.43 -18.04 0.88
C ASP A 106 5.75 -17.35 1.21
N VAL A 107 6.55 -17.90 2.13
CA VAL A 107 7.88 -17.36 2.44
C VAL A 107 8.77 -17.31 1.19
N ARG A 108 8.71 -18.33 0.32
CA ARG A 108 9.45 -18.30 -0.95
C ARG A 108 8.96 -17.18 -1.86
N TRP A 109 7.66 -16.97 -1.93
CA TRP A 109 7.08 -15.88 -2.73
C TRP A 109 7.31 -14.50 -2.13
N ILE A 110 7.42 -14.37 -0.81
CA ILE A 110 7.87 -13.13 -0.16
C ILE A 110 9.31 -12.83 -0.58
N LEU A 111 10.23 -13.80 -0.50
CA LEU A 111 11.63 -13.59 -0.88
C LEU A 111 11.80 -13.30 -2.38
N LEU A 112 11.15 -14.09 -3.23
CA LEU A 112 11.20 -13.90 -4.68
C LEU A 112 10.50 -12.59 -5.09
N GLY A 113 9.33 -12.31 -4.52
CA GLY A 113 8.58 -11.08 -4.74
C GLY A 113 9.36 -9.84 -4.32
N PHE A 114 10.06 -9.91 -3.20
CA PHE A 114 10.98 -8.86 -2.76
C PHE A 114 12.13 -8.66 -3.74
N ALA A 115 12.78 -9.73 -4.20
CA ALA A 115 13.86 -9.64 -5.19
C ALA A 115 13.37 -9.05 -6.53
N VAL A 116 12.19 -9.47 -7.00
CA VAL A 116 11.56 -8.93 -8.21
C VAL A 116 11.20 -7.46 -8.04
N LEU A 117 10.65 -7.07 -6.88
CA LEU A 117 10.34 -5.68 -6.58
C LEU A 117 11.62 -4.83 -6.63
N VAL A 118 12.66 -5.21 -5.88
CA VAL A 118 13.95 -4.50 -5.88
C VAL A 118 14.52 -4.37 -7.29
N ALA A 119 14.59 -5.48 -8.03
CA ALA A 119 15.11 -5.46 -9.39
C ALA A 119 14.30 -4.55 -10.33
N SER A 120 12.97 -4.55 -10.21
CA SER A 120 12.08 -3.71 -11.02
C SER A 120 12.28 -2.23 -10.71
N LEU A 121 12.35 -1.87 -9.43
CA LEU A 121 12.48 -0.48 -8.99
C LEU A 121 13.87 0.07 -9.32
N VAL A 122 14.94 -0.69 -9.05
CA VAL A 122 16.32 -0.29 -9.41
C VAL A 122 16.47 -0.14 -10.93
N THR A 123 15.90 -1.06 -11.71
CA THR A 123 15.94 -0.96 -13.18
C THR A 123 15.19 0.28 -13.67
N LEU A 124 14.01 0.54 -13.12
CA LEU A 124 13.22 1.72 -13.49
C LEU A 124 13.94 3.02 -13.12
N GLU A 125 14.45 3.13 -11.89
CA GLU A 125 15.22 4.30 -11.44
C GLU A 125 16.48 4.52 -12.28
N PHE A 126 17.18 3.45 -12.64
CA PHE A 126 18.29 3.54 -13.59
C PHE A 126 17.85 4.10 -14.94
N VAL A 127 16.77 3.58 -15.53
CA VAL A 127 16.24 4.08 -16.81
C VAL A 127 15.81 5.55 -16.71
N LEU A 128 15.12 5.93 -15.62
CA LEU A 128 14.67 7.30 -15.40
C LEU A 128 15.85 8.26 -15.21
N SER A 129 16.92 7.87 -14.51
CA SER A 129 18.13 8.69 -14.38
C SER A 129 18.84 8.91 -15.72
N GLN A 130 18.83 7.92 -16.64
CA GLN A 130 19.35 8.11 -18.00
C GLN A 130 18.53 9.15 -18.81
N LEU A 131 17.29 9.41 -18.41
CA LEU A 131 16.42 10.43 -18.98
C LEU A 131 16.49 11.77 -18.20
N GLY A 132 17.34 11.87 -17.19
CA GLY A 132 17.45 13.05 -16.31
C GLY A 132 16.23 13.22 -15.39
N LEU A 133 15.49 12.14 -15.12
CA LEU A 133 14.28 12.14 -14.31
C LEU A 133 14.56 11.51 -12.93
N GLU A 134 15.08 12.31 -12.01
CA GLU A 134 15.22 11.89 -10.61
C GLU A 134 13.87 11.98 -9.89
N PRO A 135 13.40 10.93 -9.19
CA PRO A 135 12.15 10.98 -8.43
C PRO A 135 12.13 12.10 -7.38
N ALA A 136 10.98 12.77 -7.23
CA ALA A 136 10.76 13.71 -6.14
C ALA A 136 10.78 13.01 -4.77
N GLN A 137 11.02 13.75 -3.69
CA GLN A 137 11.01 13.20 -2.34
C GLN A 137 9.61 13.15 -1.73
N ASN A 138 9.40 12.20 -0.83
CA ASN A 138 8.20 12.11 0.01
C ASN A 138 8.38 12.99 1.27
N THR A 139 7.31 13.61 1.76
CA THR A 139 7.33 14.44 2.98
C THR A 139 7.95 13.72 4.19
N SER A 140 7.71 12.41 4.32
CA SER A 140 8.28 11.61 5.41
C SER A 140 9.80 11.50 5.34
N VAL A 141 10.38 11.55 4.12
CA VAL A 141 11.83 11.51 3.91
C VAL A 141 12.44 12.87 4.23
N GLU A 142 11.81 13.97 3.82
CA GLU A 142 12.26 15.32 4.17
C GLU A 142 12.29 15.52 5.69
N ILE A 143 11.18 15.24 6.37
CA ILE A 143 11.09 15.32 7.84
C ILE A 143 12.11 14.39 8.52
N GLY A 144 12.26 13.16 8.01
CA GLY A 144 13.22 12.21 8.56
C GLY A 144 14.67 12.64 8.35
N ASN A 145 15.01 13.35 7.29
CA ASN A 145 16.36 13.90 7.11
C ASN A 145 16.67 14.98 8.15
N ASP A 146 15.66 15.77 8.55
CA ASP A 146 15.80 16.77 9.62
C ASP A 146 15.85 16.12 11.02
N GLN A 147 15.16 14.99 11.22
CA GLN A 147 15.11 14.22 12.47
C GLN A 147 15.32 12.72 12.22
N PRO A 148 16.57 12.26 12.05
CA PRO A 148 16.89 10.89 11.59
C PRO A 148 16.29 9.76 12.43
N GLU A 149 16.10 9.95 13.73
CA GLU A 149 15.47 8.97 14.61
C GLU A 149 14.06 8.56 14.17
N LEU A 150 13.34 9.43 13.45
CA LEU A 150 12.02 9.12 12.91
C LEU A 150 12.06 7.93 11.94
N PHE A 151 13.14 7.73 11.20
CA PHE A 151 13.28 6.58 10.32
C PHE A 151 13.20 5.26 11.11
N LEU A 152 13.75 5.21 12.32
CA LEU A 152 13.64 4.02 13.19
C LEU A 152 12.22 3.81 13.70
N TYR A 153 11.47 4.89 13.98
CA TYR A 153 10.07 4.81 14.39
C TYR A 153 9.11 4.50 13.24
N TYR A 154 9.47 4.86 12.00
CA TYR A 154 8.70 4.49 10.81
C TYR A 154 8.75 3.00 10.52
N ILE A 155 9.78 2.26 10.96
CA ILE A 155 9.90 0.80 10.78
C ILE A 155 8.72 0.04 11.42
N PRO A 156 8.43 0.15 12.73
CA PRO A 156 7.27 -0.54 13.31
C PRO A 156 5.96 -0.01 12.73
N LEU A 157 5.86 1.29 12.45
CA LEU A 157 4.66 1.88 11.85
C LEU A 157 4.38 1.29 10.46
N VAL A 158 5.41 1.09 9.63
CA VAL A 158 5.22 0.56 8.28
C VAL A 158 4.86 -0.91 8.26
N ILE A 159 5.45 -1.69 9.17
CA ILE A 159 5.14 -3.11 9.33
C ILE A 159 3.70 -3.31 9.81
N LEU A 160 3.24 -2.48 10.75
CA LEU A 160 1.99 -2.71 11.46
C LEU A 160 0.79 -1.97 10.86
N LEU A 161 1.02 -0.80 10.25
CA LEU A 161 -0.06 0.10 9.83
C LEU A 161 0.00 0.45 8.36
N ASN A 162 1.11 1.03 7.87
CA ASN A 162 1.18 1.53 6.50
C ASN A 162 1.04 0.41 5.45
N ALA A 163 1.96 -0.57 5.43
CA ALA A 163 1.88 -1.64 4.44
C ALA A 163 0.58 -2.46 4.57
N PRO A 164 0.12 -2.87 5.77
CA PRO A 164 -1.19 -3.52 5.92
C PRO A 164 -2.37 -2.68 5.43
N GLY A 165 -2.41 -1.39 5.75
CA GLY A 165 -3.50 -0.49 5.39
C GLY A 165 -3.56 -0.22 3.89
N GLU A 166 -2.43 0.06 3.27
CA GLU A 166 -2.37 0.27 1.82
C GLU A 166 -2.66 -1.01 1.04
N GLU A 167 -2.06 -2.15 1.41
CA GLU A 167 -2.34 -3.39 0.69
C GLU A 167 -3.80 -3.83 0.85
N LEU A 168 -4.40 -3.68 2.04
CA LEU A 168 -5.82 -3.95 2.23
C LEU A 168 -6.70 -3.07 1.32
N LEU A 169 -6.42 -1.77 1.28
CA LEU A 169 -7.20 -0.81 0.50
C LEU A 169 -7.03 -1.07 -1.01
N PHE A 170 -5.80 -1.20 -1.48
CA PHE A 170 -5.52 -1.24 -2.91
C PHE A 170 -5.61 -2.64 -3.51
N ARG A 171 -5.09 -3.67 -2.84
CA ARG A 171 -5.02 -5.05 -3.38
C ARG A 171 -6.25 -5.82 -2.95
N GLY A 172 -6.63 -5.67 -1.69
CA GLY A 172 -7.87 -6.27 -1.20
C GLY A 172 -9.10 -5.64 -1.83
N VAL A 173 -9.30 -4.33 -1.65
CA VAL A 173 -10.55 -3.68 -2.05
C VAL A 173 -10.54 -3.19 -3.50
N VAL A 174 -9.65 -2.28 -3.88
CA VAL A 174 -9.68 -1.63 -5.20
C VAL A 174 -9.44 -2.64 -6.33
N GLN A 175 -8.36 -3.43 -6.27
CA GLN A 175 -8.06 -4.47 -7.25
C GLN A 175 -9.18 -5.51 -7.27
N GLY A 176 -9.68 -5.96 -6.12
CA GLY A 176 -10.81 -6.91 -6.05
C GLY A 176 -12.08 -6.38 -6.74
N VAL A 177 -12.46 -5.12 -6.49
CA VAL A 177 -13.62 -4.49 -7.14
C VAL A 177 -13.43 -4.37 -8.65
N LEU A 178 -12.25 -3.94 -9.11
CA LEU A 178 -11.97 -3.82 -10.54
C LEU A 178 -11.90 -5.20 -11.21
N ARG A 179 -11.32 -6.20 -10.55
CA ARG A 179 -11.26 -7.59 -11.04
C ARG A 179 -12.65 -8.13 -11.37
N THR A 180 -13.65 -7.88 -10.52
CA THR A 180 -15.03 -8.39 -10.74
C THR A 180 -15.73 -7.88 -12.01
N SER A 181 -15.24 -6.80 -12.62
CA SER A 181 -15.87 -6.19 -13.81
C SER A 181 -14.97 -6.15 -15.04
N TYR A 182 -13.66 -6.31 -14.85
CA TYR A 182 -12.67 -6.19 -15.92
C TYR A 182 -11.72 -7.41 -16.03
N GLY A 183 -11.77 -8.36 -15.09
CA GLY A 183 -10.84 -9.48 -15.01
C GLY A 183 -9.53 -9.13 -14.30
N VAL A 184 -8.68 -10.14 -14.13
CA VAL A 184 -7.46 -10.06 -13.32
C VAL A 184 -6.49 -8.98 -13.79
N ILE A 185 -6.08 -9.01 -15.06
CA ILE A 185 -5.01 -8.14 -15.57
C ILE A 185 -5.42 -6.67 -15.52
N PRO A 186 -6.60 -6.26 -16.04
CA PRO A 186 -7.04 -4.87 -15.91
C PRO A 186 -7.30 -4.44 -14.47
N GLY A 187 -7.70 -5.38 -13.58
CA GLY A 187 -7.84 -5.13 -12.15
C GLY A 187 -6.52 -4.72 -11.49
N ILE A 188 -5.45 -5.47 -11.77
CA ILE A 188 -4.09 -5.18 -11.29
C ILE A 188 -3.60 -3.83 -11.84
N ILE A 189 -3.71 -3.62 -13.15
CA ILE A 189 -3.25 -2.38 -13.79
C ILE A 189 -4.03 -1.17 -13.25
N GLY A 190 -5.35 -1.27 -13.16
CA GLY A 190 -6.20 -0.19 -12.67
C GLY A 190 -5.91 0.17 -11.22
N ALA A 191 -5.74 -0.83 -10.35
CA ALA A 191 -5.35 -0.59 -8.95
C ALA A 191 -3.96 0.04 -8.85
N ALA A 192 -2.99 -0.42 -9.64
CA ALA A 192 -1.64 0.14 -9.69
C ALA A 192 -1.64 1.60 -10.18
N VAL A 193 -2.46 1.95 -11.18
CA VAL A 193 -2.60 3.33 -11.67
C VAL A 193 -3.13 4.23 -10.56
N ILE A 194 -4.20 3.81 -9.87
CA ILE A 194 -4.78 4.58 -8.77
C ILE A 194 -3.76 4.72 -7.62
N PHE A 195 -3.06 3.64 -7.28
CA PHE A 195 -2.00 3.62 -6.27
C PHE A 195 -0.87 4.61 -6.60
N GLY A 196 -0.35 4.57 -7.83
CA GLY A 196 0.65 5.53 -8.29
C GLY A 196 0.13 6.97 -8.24
N ALA A 197 -1.11 7.21 -8.67
CA ALA A 197 -1.69 8.56 -8.70
C ALA A 197 -1.84 9.19 -7.31
N VAL A 198 -2.28 8.43 -6.30
CA VAL A 198 -2.45 8.98 -4.93
C VAL A 198 -1.11 9.34 -4.28
N HIS A 199 -0.02 8.68 -4.68
CA HIS A 199 1.31 8.99 -4.16
C HIS A 199 1.80 10.39 -4.56
N TYR A 200 1.22 11.00 -5.59
CA TYR A 200 1.52 12.38 -5.98
C TYR A 200 1.28 13.38 -4.84
N VAL A 201 0.31 13.11 -3.96
CA VAL A 201 -0.14 14.05 -2.91
C VAL A 201 0.91 14.26 -1.83
N ALA A 202 1.74 13.25 -1.55
CA ALA A 202 2.74 13.28 -0.48
C ALA A 202 4.13 13.76 -0.96
N LEU A 203 4.23 14.29 -2.19
CA LEU A 203 5.50 14.69 -2.79
C LEU A 203 5.83 16.14 -2.54
N VAL A 204 7.09 16.37 -2.15
CA VAL A 204 7.65 17.66 -1.74
C VAL A 204 8.99 17.90 -2.42
N GLY A 205 9.55 19.09 -2.20
CA GLY A 205 10.88 19.45 -2.69
C GLY A 205 10.99 19.49 -4.22
N THR A 206 12.21 19.25 -4.69
CA THR A 206 12.58 19.22 -6.10
C THR A 206 12.61 17.77 -6.62
N GLY A 207 12.51 17.60 -7.94
CA GLY A 207 12.51 16.30 -8.61
C GLY A 207 11.24 16.03 -9.41
N SER A 208 11.24 14.94 -10.15
CA SER A 208 10.15 14.52 -11.02
C SER A 208 9.08 13.79 -10.22
N ARG A 209 7.95 14.48 -9.99
CA ARG A 209 6.76 13.85 -9.39
C ARG A 209 6.21 12.71 -10.23
N ILE A 210 6.32 12.83 -11.56
CA ILE A 210 5.90 11.78 -12.50
C ILE A 210 6.79 10.55 -12.34
N ALA A 211 8.11 10.72 -12.18
CA ALA A 211 9.01 9.59 -11.93
C ALA A 211 8.63 8.84 -10.64
N TYR A 212 8.31 9.55 -9.56
CA TYR A 212 7.83 8.91 -8.33
C TYR A 212 6.50 8.17 -8.54
N VAL A 213 5.54 8.79 -9.23
CA VAL A 213 4.26 8.15 -9.58
C VAL A 213 4.50 6.86 -10.39
N LEU A 214 5.46 6.85 -11.31
CA LEU A 214 5.83 5.66 -12.08
C LEU A 214 6.48 4.58 -11.21
N VAL A 215 7.35 4.95 -10.26
CA VAL A 215 7.94 4.03 -9.28
C VAL A 215 6.83 3.38 -8.44
N ALA A 216 5.90 4.18 -7.91
CA ALA A 216 4.75 3.68 -7.16
C ALA A 216 3.80 2.82 -8.03
N PHE A 217 3.59 3.20 -9.29
CA PHE A 217 2.82 2.38 -10.23
C PHE A 217 3.46 1.00 -10.45
N VAL A 218 4.78 0.94 -10.68
CA VAL A 218 5.49 -0.33 -10.91
C VAL A 218 5.51 -1.20 -9.66
N SER A 219 5.71 -0.62 -8.46
CA SER A 219 5.54 -1.37 -7.21
C SER A 219 4.11 -1.89 -7.06
N GLY A 220 3.12 -1.05 -7.44
CA GLY A 220 1.71 -1.38 -7.63
C GLY A 220 1.50 -2.69 -8.38
N LEU A 221 2.07 -2.78 -9.58
CA LEU A 221 1.95 -3.95 -10.46
C LEU A 221 2.56 -5.22 -9.82
N VAL A 222 3.76 -5.12 -9.26
CA VAL A 222 4.46 -6.27 -8.65
C VAL A 222 3.66 -6.81 -7.46
N LEU A 223 3.23 -5.91 -6.57
CA LEU A 223 2.46 -6.27 -5.37
C LEU A 223 1.06 -6.80 -5.73
N GLY A 224 0.40 -6.22 -6.73
CA GLY A 224 -0.89 -6.71 -7.23
C GLY A 224 -0.82 -8.09 -7.86
N ALA A 225 0.25 -8.37 -8.62
CA ALA A 225 0.51 -9.69 -9.19
C ALA A 225 0.81 -10.73 -8.10
N LEU A 226 1.62 -10.37 -7.08
CA LEU A 226 1.87 -11.23 -5.92
C LEU A 226 0.58 -11.55 -5.15
N HIS A 227 -0.28 -10.54 -4.95
CA HIS A 227 -1.56 -10.73 -4.29
C HIS A 227 -2.42 -11.77 -5.01
N GLU A 228 -2.56 -11.62 -6.33
CA GLU A 228 -3.39 -12.53 -7.14
C GLU A 228 -2.80 -13.93 -7.17
N TYR A 229 -1.48 -14.04 -7.41
CA TYR A 229 -0.82 -15.34 -7.55
C TYR A 229 -0.80 -16.16 -6.26
N THR A 230 -0.60 -15.51 -5.11
CA THR A 230 -0.47 -16.20 -3.82
C THR A 230 -1.80 -16.40 -3.09
N GLU A 231 -2.86 -15.72 -3.56
CA GLU A 231 -4.15 -15.62 -2.89
C GLU A 231 -3.98 -15.38 -1.38
N ASN A 232 -3.09 -14.45 -1.02
CA ASN A 232 -2.81 -14.13 0.37
C ASN A 232 -2.37 -12.68 0.50
N LEU A 233 -3.16 -11.85 1.19
CA LEU A 233 -2.82 -10.45 1.43
C LEU A 233 -1.52 -10.27 2.24
N LEU A 234 -1.15 -11.22 3.10
CA LEU A 234 0.06 -11.09 3.91
C LEU A 234 1.36 -11.19 3.09
N VAL A 235 1.33 -11.79 1.90
CA VAL A 235 2.50 -11.85 1.00
C VAL A 235 2.89 -10.45 0.49
N PRO A 236 2.03 -9.71 -0.23
CA PRO A 236 2.37 -8.37 -0.67
C PRO A 236 2.60 -7.41 0.50
N VAL A 237 1.87 -7.55 1.63
CA VAL A 237 2.15 -6.77 2.86
C VAL A 237 3.58 -6.97 3.33
N SER A 238 4.05 -8.22 3.38
CA SER A 238 5.41 -8.52 3.82
C SER A 238 6.45 -7.96 2.86
N VAL A 239 6.25 -8.12 1.55
CA VAL A 239 7.17 -7.59 0.53
C VAL A 239 7.24 -6.07 0.58
N HIS A 240 6.09 -5.42 0.69
CA HIS A 240 5.98 -3.96 0.80
C HIS A 240 6.64 -3.46 2.10
N ALA A 241 6.33 -4.07 3.25
CA ALA A 241 6.95 -3.71 4.52
C ALA A 241 8.49 -3.89 4.47
N CYS A 242 8.98 -5.01 3.93
CA CYS A 242 10.43 -5.25 3.77
C CYS A 242 11.09 -4.17 2.92
N TRP A 243 10.46 -3.75 1.81
CA TRP A 243 10.99 -2.68 0.96
C TRP A 243 11.12 -1.36 1.74
N ASN A 244 10.06 -0.93 2.42
CA ASN A 244 10.10 0.31 3.19
C ASN A 244 11.08 0.24 4.37
N VAL A 245 11.22 -0.91 5.04
CA VAL A 245 12.21 -1.09 6.10
C VAL A 245 13.63 -0.91 5.56
N VAL A 246 13.95 -1.49 4.40
CA VAL A 246 15.26 -1.29 3.76
C VAL A 246 15.47 0.18 3.43
N ILE A 247 14.47 0.88 2.89
CA ILE A 247 14.56 2.31 2.59
C ILE A 247 14.84 3.11 3.87
N TYR A 248 14.04 2.96 4.93
CA TYR A 248 14.22 3.72 6.17
C TYR A 248 15.55 3.42 6.87
N LEU A 249 16.03 2.17 6.85
CA LEU A 249 17.36 1.85 7.39
C LEU A 249 18.48 2.53 6.60
N ASN A 250 18.41 2.53 5.27
CA ASN A 250 19.41 3.22 4.44
C ASN A 250 19.38 4.74 4.65
N LEU A 251 18.18 5.34 4.74
CA LEU A 251 18.03 6.75 5.04
C LEU A 251 18.58 7.12 6.42
N TYR A 252 18.32 6.30 7.44
CA TYR A 252 18.89 6.49 8.78
C TYR A 252 20.42 6.46 8.78
N VAL A 253 21.01 5.43 8.15
CA VAL A 253 22.48 5.29 8.06
C VAL A 253 23.09 6.48 7.31
N GLY A 254 22.48 6.89 6.19
CA GLY A 254 22.93 8.03 5.40
C GLY A 254 22.85 9.36 6.15
N ALA A 255 21.74 9.62 6.86
CA ALA A 255 21.54 10.86 7.60
C ALA A 255 22.43 10.97 8.85
N THR A 256 22.82 9.83 9.45
CA THR A 256 23.66 9.80 10.66
C THR A 256 25.15 9.59 10.38
N ASN A 257 25.55 9.37 9.13
CA ASN A 257 26.91 8.99 8.72
C ASN A 257 27.44 7.76 9.50
N LEU A 258 26.57 6.78 9.75
CA LEU A 258 26.92 5.59 10.55
C LEU A 258 27.81 4.57 9.80
N LEU A 259 28.24 4.84 8.57
CA LEU A 259 29.18 4.03 7.77
C LEU A 259 30.05 4.92 6.88
#